data_AF-A0A851URC7-F1
#
_entry.id   AF-A0A851URC7-F1
#
_cell.length_a   1.000
_cell.length_b   1.000
_cell.length_c   1.000
_cell.angle_alpha   90.00
_cell.angle_beta   90.00
_cell.angle_gamma   90.00
#
_symmetry.space_group_name_H-M   'P 1'
#
loop_
_entity.id
_entity.type
_entity.pdbx_description
1 polymer ?
#
loop_
_entity_poly.entity_id
_entity_poly.type
_entity_poly.pdbx_seq_one_letter_code
_entity_poly.pdbx_strand_id
1 'polypeptide(L)' 'GCMVNGKLYPFGRIERTEDCYTCSCSVGEVNCCSLFHTPVDYDKKNCKVVLNKKSCNYDVVRKNDPSKRCPVYSRV' A
#
# COMPACT_ATOMS: atom_id res chain seq x y z
N GLY A 1 -16.65 7.34 -15.72
CA GLY A 1 -15.77 7.23 -14.55
C GLY A 1 -15.71 5.78 -14.12
N CYS A 2 -14.73 5.43 -13.29
CA CYS A 2 -14.47 4.05 -12.88
C CYS A 2 -14.83 3.84 -11.41
N MET A 3 -15.34 2.66 -11.07
CA MET A 3 -15.55 2.26 -9.69
C MET A 3 -14.29 1.57 -9.18
N VAL A 4 -13.64 2.14 -8.17
CA VAL A 4 -12.46 1.55 -7.52
C VAL A 4 -12.77 1.43 -6.04
N ASN A 5 -12.73 0.20 -5.52
CA ASN A 5 -13.01 -0.15 -4.12
C ASN A 5 -14.33 0.47 -3.59
N GLY A 6 -15.40 0.39 -4.40
CA GLY A 6 -16.73 0.92 -4.06
C GLY A 6 -16.91 2.44 -4.23
N LYS A 7 -15.86 3.18 -4.61
CA LYS A 7 -15.91 4.62 -4.84
C LYS A 7 -15.85 4.96 -6.33
N LEU A 8 -16.71 5.86 -6.79
CA LEU A 8 -16.73 6.33 -8.17
C LEU A 8 -15.71 7.47 -8.37
N TYR A 9 -14.84 7.32 -9.36
CA TYR A 9 -13.85 8.31 -9.76
C TYR A 9 -14.12 8.83 -11.19
N PRO A 10 -13.74 10.08 -11.53
CA PRO A 10 -13.77 10.57 -12.90
C PRO A 10 -12.81 9.79 -13.81
N PHE A 11 -12.94 9.97 -15.13
CA PHE A 11 -11.93 9.50 -16.08
C PHE A 11 -10.63 10.31 -15.93
N GLY A 12 -9.49 9.70 -16.25
CA GLY A 12 -8.16 10.27 -16.09
C GLY A 12 -7.33 9.59 -14.99
N ARG A 13 -6.28 10.27 -14.52
CA ARG A 13 -5.36 9.75 -13.50
C ARG A 13 -5.90 9.99 -12.09
N ILE A 14 -5.86 8.93 -11.29
CA ILE A 14 -6.17 8.94 -9.86
C ILE A 14 -4.83 8.82 -9.13
N GLU A 15 -4.33 9.93 -8.59
CA GLU A 15 -3.03 9.98 -7.92
C GLU A 15 -2.93 9.01 -6.74
N ARG A 16 -4.00 8.90 -5.95
CA ARG A 16 -4.05 8.07 -4.74
C ARG A 16 -5.48 7.69 -4.35
N THR A 17 -5.72 6.40 -4.17
CA THR A 17 -6.95 5.86 -3.54
C THR A 17 -6.78 5.68 -2.02
N GLU A 18 -7.86 5.43 -1.29
CA GLU A 18 -7.86 5.24 0.17
C GLU A 18 -7.19 3.93 0.62
N ASP A 19 -7.05 2.97 -0.30
CA ASP A 19 -6.27 1.74 -0.14
C ASP A 19 -4.91 1.81 -0.86
N CYS A 20 -4.55 3.01 -1.31
CA CYS A 20 -3.24 3.38 -1.80
C CYS A 20 -2.75 2.64 -3.03
N TYR A 21 -3.60 2.72 -4.04
CA TYR A 21 -3.24 2.54 -5.42
C TYR A 21 -3.16 3.91 -6.11
N THR A 22 -2.26 4.04 -7.07
CA THR A 22 -2.45 5.02 -8.16
C THR A 22 -3.16 4.28 -9.29
N CYS A 23 -4.13 4.92 -9.94
CA CYS A 23 -4.90 4.28 -11.01
C CYS A 23 -5.01 5.18 -12.24
N SER A 24 -5.14 4.57 -13.40
CA SER A 24 -5.59 5.22 -14.64
C SER A 24 -6.99 4.71 -14.96
N CYS A 25 -7.94 5.63 -15.18
CA CYS A 25 -9.33 5.33 -15.49
C CYS A 25 -9.67 5.81 -16.90
N SER A 26 -9.88 4.88 -17.82
CA SER A 26 -10.22 5.10 -19.24
C SER A 26 -11.61 4.53 -19.55
N VAL A 27 -12.08 4.64 -20.79
CA VAL A 27 -13.36 4.07 -21.20
C VAL A 27 -13.20 2.55 -21.36
N GLY A 28 -13.89 1.78 -20.51
CA GLY A 28 -13.93 0.32 -20.57
C GLY A 28 -12.88 -0.39 -19.71
N GLU A 29 -11.89 0.32 -19.15
CA GLU A 29 -10.84 -0.27 -18.32
C GLU A 29 -10.48 0.63 -17.12
N VAL A 30 -9.92 0.01 -16.08
CA VAL A 30 -9.21 0.71 -15.02
C VAL A 30 -7.97 -0.10 -14.66
N ASN A 31 -6.80 0.55 -14.66
CA ASN A 31 -5.54 -0.07 -14.27
C ASN A 31 -5.04 0.58 -12.98
N CYS A 32 -4.63 -0.21 -11.99
CA CYS A 32 -4.23 0.25 -10.66
C CYS A 32 -2.92 -0.40 -10.22
N CYS A 33 -1.96 0.42 -9.79
CA CYS A 33 -0.68 -0.01 -9.23
C CYS A 33 -0.62 0.33 -7.74
N SER A 34 -0.16 -0.60 -6.90
CA SER A 34 0.06 -0.35 -5.47
C SER A 34 1.16 0.70 -5.25
N LEU A 35 0.93 1.64 -4.33
CA LEU A 35 1.93 2.63 -3.92
C LEU A 35 2.87 2.13 -2.82
N PHE A 36 2.52 1.02 -2.17
CA PHE A 36 3.30 0.39 -1.11
C PHE A 36 4.28 -0.64 -1.67
N HIS A 37 5.44 -0.76 -1.02
CA HIS A 37 6.44 -1.79 -1.31
C HIS A 37 6.38 -2.89 -0.25
N THR A 38 6.19 -4.13 -0.70
CA THR A 38 6.02 -5.31 0.15
C THR A 38 7.36 -5.76 0.72
N PRO A 39 7.56 -5.73 2.06
CA PRO A 39 8.79 -6.22 2.68
C PRO A 39 8.83 -7.75 2.61
N VAL A 40 9.84 -8.30 1.92
CA VAL A 40 9.98 -9.75 1.74
C VAL A 40 10.98 -10.36 2.71
N ASP A 41 11.98 -9.59 3.15
CA ASP A 41 13.00 -10.01 4.12
C ASP A 41 13.11 -9.06 5.33
N TYR A 42 12.88 -9.64 6.51
CA TYR A 42 12.90 -9.04 7.84
C TYR A 42 12.75 -10.17 8.89
N ASP A 43 12.95 -9.86 10.18
CA ASP A 43 12.71 -10.83 11.27
C ASP A 43 11.21 -11.17 11.42
N LYS A 44 10.75 -12.19 10.70
CA LYS A 44 9.37 -12.70 10.73
C LYS A 44 8.99 -13.32 12.09
N LYS A 45 9.97 -13.67 12.94
CA LYS A 45 9.73 -14.22 14.29
C LYS A 45 9.33 -13.12 15.25
N ASN A 46 10.09 -12.03 15.34
CA ASN A 46 9.87 -10.96 16.31
C ASN A 46 9.12 -9.74 15.77
N CYS A 47 8.97 -9.60 14.44
CA CYS A 47 8.37 -8.43 13.80
C CYS A 47 7.13 -8.76 12.96
N LYS A 48 6.26 -7.76 12.79
CA LYS A 48 5.03 -7.81 11.99
C LYS A 48 4.97 -6.64 11.02
N VAL A 49 4.23 -6.83 9.94
CA VAL A 49 4.01 -5.83 8.90
C VAL A 49 2.69 -5.11 9.18
N VAL A 50 2.66 -3.78 9.02
CA VAL A 50 1.47 -2.93 9.17
C VAL A 50 1.41 -1.96 8.00
N LEU A 51 0.24 -1.85 7.33
CA LEU A 51 0.04 -0.86 6.29
C LEU A 51 -0.15 0.52 6.92
N ASN A 52 0.79 1.44 6.66
CA ASN A 52 0.67 2.82 7.13
C ASN A 52 -0.12 3.62 6.10
N LYS A 53 -1.43 3.85 6.31
CA LYS A 53 -2.28 4.58 5.33
C LYS A 53 -1.84 6.03 5.07
N LYS A 54 -1.01 6.64 5.94
CA LYS A 54 -0.51 8.03 5.77
C LYS A 54 0.65 8.11 4.77
N SER A 55 1.68 7.27 4.91
CA SER A 55 2.75 7.17 3.90
C SER A 55 2.34 6.31 2.70
N CYS A 56 1.47 5.33 2.95
CA CYS A 56 1.22 4.15 2.15
C CYS A 56 2.48 3.43 1.70
N ASN A 57 3.21 3.02 2.72
CA ASN A 57 4.15 1.93 2.64
C ASN A 57 3.88 0.98 3.81
N TYR A 58 4.51 -0.18 3.78
CA TYR A 58 4.49 -1.13 4.88
C TYR A 58 5.58 -0.77 5.91
N ASP A 59 5.12 -0.44 7.12
CA ASP A 59 5.97 -0.35 8.30
C ASP A 59 6.18 -1.76 8.87
N VAL A 60 7.43 -2.11 9.16
CA VAL A 60 7.78 -3.36 9.86
C VAL A 60 8.16 -3.00 11.28
N VAL A 61 7.39 -3.50 12.25
CA VAL A 61 7.47 -3.13 13.67
C VAL A 61 7.54 -4.36 14.55
N ARG A 62 8.04 -4.23 15.78
CA ARG A 62 8.11 -5.35 16.72
C ARG A 62 6.70 -5.83 17.10
N LYS A 63 6.55 -7.14 17.31
CA LYS A 63 5.27 -7.74 17.74
C LYS A 63 4.88 -7.31 19.15
N ASN A 64 5.86 -7.22 20.05
CA ASN A 64 5.69 -6.81 21.45
C ASN A 64 5.64 -5.29 21.66
N ASP A 65 6.18 -4.50 20.74
CA ASP A 65 6.20 -3.04 20.82
C ASP A 65 6.05 -2.42 19.42
N PRO A 66 4.81 -2.13 18.97
CA PRO A 66 4.54 -1.55 17.66
C PRO A 66 5.12 -0.15 17.44
N SER A 67 5.59 0.55 18.49
CA SER A 67 6.26 1.85 18.34
C SER A 67 7.68 1.70 17.80
N LYS A 68 8.30 0.52 17.97
CA LYS A 68 9.67 0.24 17.53
C LYS A 68 9.69 -0.45 16.17
N ARG A 69 10.35 0.19 15.21
CA ARG A 69 10.63 -0.38 13.89
C ARG A 69 11.63 -1.54 13.97
N CYS A 70 11.54 -2.43 12.99
CA CYS A 70 12.53 -3.48 12.73
C CYS A 70 13.33 -3.16 11.47
N PRO A 71 14.57 -3.69 11.35
CA PRO A 71 15.29 -3.72 10.08
C PRO A 71 14.48 -4.44 9.00
N VAL A 72 14.61 -3.98 7.76
CA VAL A 72 14.06 -4.61 6.56
C VAL A 72 15.18 -4.66 5.54
N TYR A 73 15.48 -5.85 5.04
CA TYR A 73 16.65 -6.09 4.20
C TYR A 73 16.31 -6.04 2.71
N SER A 74 15.08 -6.39 2.33
CA SER A 74 14.60 -6.25 0.94
C SER A 74 13.09 -6.05 0.84
N ARG A 75 12.67 -5.47 -0.29
CA ARG A 75 11.29 -5.12 -0.66
C ARG A 75 11.05 -5.40 -2.14
N VAL A 76 9.77 -5.60 -2.50
CA VAL A 76 9.25 -5.56 -3.88
C VAL A 76 8.16 -4.49 -3.99
#